data_AF-A0A356DZI3-F1
#
_entry.id   AF-A0A356DZI3-F1
#
_cell.length_a   1.000
_cell.length_b   1.000
_cell.length_c   1.000
_cell.angle_alpha   90.00
_cell.angle_beta   90.00
_cell.angle_gamma   90.00
#
_symmetry.space_group_name_H-M   'P 1'
#
loop_
_entity.id
_entity.type
_entity.pdbx_description
1 polymer ?
#
loop_
_entity_poly.entity_id
_entity_poly.type
_entity_poly.pdbx_seq_one_letter_code
_entity_poly.pdbx_strand_id
1 'polypeptide(L)'
;HPDRKKFPHLAHSPVIIRDFIGERLKAESYLNERQQKSLSRLLGKVGRQAVKLTMLDTLKMGLFLMRHRKNYGDAVRLFSTYVGNWGSKEAVWRFEGLIDNEVAAVEVLRAGIKPDLRLLSSSTDLSLGLSTYDMAVVRLQVVKKGQQLPLSYANIAFAVSIDGPLALSSPDTDCTIGGSAVVYVRTVGKAGKATLTVHSNLGDTTLSFTVR
;
A
#
# COMPACT_ATOMS: atom_id res chain seq x y z
N HIS A 1 -9.62 -12.30 8.07
CA HIS A 1 -10.91 -11.66 8.40
C HIS A 1 -10.70 -10.26 8.95
N PRO A 2 -11.62 -9.31 8.70
CA PRO A 2 -11.61 -7.96 9.26
C PRO A 2 -11.53 -7.95 10.79
N ASP A 3 -10.69 -7.09 11.38
CA ASP A 3 -10.52 -6.98 12.84
C ASP A 3 -11.55 -6.01 13.45
N ARG A 4 -12.82 -6.46 13.48
CA ARG A 4 -13.94 -5.67 14.03
C ARG A 4 -13.82 -5.42 15.54
N LYS A 5 -13.08 -6.27 16.26
CA LYS A 5 -12.88 -6.10 17.71
C LYS A 5 -11.97 -4.92 18.01
N LYS A 6 -10.86 -4.78 17.28
CA LYS A 6 -9.95 -3.65 17.44
C LYS A 6 -10.51 -2.36 16.82
N PHE A 7 -11.31 -2.48 15.77
CA PHE A 7 -11.88 -1.34 15.05
C PHE A 7 -13.41 -1.41 14.97
N PRO A 8 -14.12 -1.27 16.10
CA PRO A 8 -15.57 -1.48 16.18
C PRO A 8 -16.39 -0.39 15.48
N HIS A 9 -15.82 0.81 15.32
CA HIS A 9 -16.51 1.98 14.76
C HIS A 9 -16.23 2.19 13.26
N LEU A 10 -15.44 1.32 12.63
CA LEU A 10 -15.22 1.38 11.18
C LEU A 10 -16.25 0.52 10.45
N ALA A 11 -16.97 1.11 9.49
CA ALA A 11 -17.90 0.39 8.63
C ALA A 11 -17.22 -0.82 7.92
N HIS A 12 -15.96 -0.62 7.52
CA HIS A 12 -15.11 -1.66 6.93
C HIS A 12 -13.80 -1.76 7.73
N SER A 13 -13.79 -2.58 8.78
CA SER A 13 -12.58 -2.78 9.59
C SER A 13 -11.44 -3.38 8.74
N PRO A 14 -10.18 -3.01 8.99
CA PRO A 14 -9.05 -3.51 8.23
C PRO A 14 -8.79 -5.00 8.48
N VAL A 15 -8.22 -5.67 7.49
CA VAL A 15 -7.70 -7.04 7.65
C VAL A 15 -6.26 -6.96 8.14
N ILE A 16 -6.02 -7.42 9.37
CA ILE A 16 -4.66 -7.45 9.92
C ILE A 16 -3.95 -8.72 9.45
N ILE A 17 -2.96 -8.54 8.57
CA ILE A 17 -2.08 -9.60 8.11
C ILE A 17 -1.09 -9.92 9.24
N ARG A 18 -1.17 -11.14 9.76
CA ARG A 18 -0.29 -11.64 10.85
C ARG A 18 0.60 -12.79 10.40
N ASP A 19 0.32 -13.33 9.22
CA ASP A 19 1.09 -14.39 8.60
C ASP A 19 1.98 -13.78 7.51
N PHE A 20 3.28 -13.82 7.76
CA PHE A 20 4.32 -13.34 6.84
C PHE A 20 5.05 -14.51 6.16
N ILE A 21 4.62 -15.75 6.43
CA ILE A 21 5.24 -16.97 5.92
C ILE A 21 4.35 -17.56 4.81
N GLY A 22 3.03 -17.54 5.00
CA GLY A 22 2.07 -18.13 4.07
C GLY A 22 2.33 -19.63 3.87
N GLU A 23 2.27 -20.07 2.61
CA GLU A 23 2.47 -21.49 2.27
C GLU A 23 3.94 -21.90 2.08
N ARG A 24 4.89 -21.00 2.32
CA ARG A 24 6.33 -21.25 2.04
C ARG A 24 6.88 -22.47 2.77
N LEU A 25 6.32 -22.83 3.93
CA LEU A 25 6.71 -24.03 4.69
C LEU A 25 6.34 -25.36 4.02
N LYS A 26 5.53 -25.36 2.95
CA LYS A 26 5.29 -26.56 2.14
C LYS A 26 6.58 -27.06 1.45
N ALA A 27 7.59 -26.19 1.30
CA ALA A 27 8.90 -26.58 0.80
C ALA A 27 9.63 -27.58 1.73
N GLU A 28 9.28 -27.61 3.02
CA GLU A 28 9.83 -28.56 3.98
C GLU A 28 9.03 -29.87 3.93
N SER A 29 9.43 -30.79 3.04
CA SER A 29 8.73 -32.05 2.77
C SER A 29 8.53 -32.96 3.99
N TYR A 30 9.34 -32.80 5.04
CA TYR A 30 9.22 -33.55 6.30
C TYR A 30 8.12 -33.01 7.24
N LEU A 31 7.47 -31.90 6.90
CA LEU A 31 6.40 -31.30 7.70
C LEU A 31 5.03 -31.67 7.16
N ASN A 32 4.18 -32.24 8.01
CA ASN A 32 2.75 -32.35 7.71
C ASN A 32 2.03 -30.99 7.91
N GLU A 33 0.81 -30.85 7.39
CA GLU A 33 0.05 -29.60 7.43
C GLU A 33 -0.12 -29.02 8.85
N ARG A 34 -0.33 -29.87 9.85
CA ARG A 34 -0.47 -29.45 11.24
C ARG A 34 0.83 -28.87 11.78
N GLN A 35 1.95 -29.49 11.46
CA GLN A 35 3.28 -29.03 11.84
C GLN A 35 3.65 -27.74 11.10
N GLN A 36 3.33 -27.62 9.82
CA GLN A 36 3.52 -26.38 9.05
C GLN A 36 2.78 -25.21 9.70
N LYS A 37 1.49 -25.39 10.03
CA LYS A 37 0.68 -24.35 10.72
C LYS A 37 1.24 -24.00 12.10
N SER A 38 1.67 -25.01 12.87
CA SER A 38 2.24 -24.80 14.20
C SER A 38 3.58 -24.05 14.13
N LEU A 39 4.47 -24.47 13.23
CA LEU A 39 5.77 -23.84 13.01
C LEU A 39 5.61 -22.41 12.48
N SER A 40 4.72 -22.17 11.51
CA SER A 40 4.42 -20.82 11.01
C SER A 40 3.99 -19.89 12.15
N ARG A 41 3.09 -20.34 13.03
CA ARG A 41 2.65 -19.56 14.19
C ARG A 41 3.81 -19.26 15.14
N LEU A 42 4.67 -20.22 15.43
CA LEU A 42 5.82 -20.04 16.32
C LEU A 42 6.83 -19.06 15.72
N LEU A 43 7.25 -19.28 14.47
CA LEU A 43 8.19 -18.41 13.76
C LEU A 43 7.63 -16.99 13.61
N GLY A 44 6.35 -16.85 13.23
CA GLY A 44 5.68 -15.57 13.13
C GLY A 44 5.48 -14.85 14.48
N LYS A 45 5.45 -15.56 15.61
CA LYS A 45 5.48 -14.94 16.94
C LYS A 45 6.86 -14.39 17.26
N VAL A 46 7.92 -15.16 17.02
CA VAL A 46 9.31 -14.72 17.21
C VAL A 46 9.58 -13.44 16.42
N GLY A 47 9.18 -13.42 15.14
CA GLY A 47 9.43 -12.28 14.25
C GLY A 47 8.69 -11.01 14.65
N ARG A 48 7.48 -11.14 15.22
CA ARG A 48 6.68 -9.99 15.66
C ARG A 48 7.10 -9.43 17.01
N GLN A 49 7.60 -10.28 17.91
CA GLN A 49 7.76 -9.87 19.29
C GLN A 49 9.13 -9.29 19.60
N ALA A 50 10.23 -9.70 18.94
CA ALA A 50 11.62 -9.31 19.27
C ALA A 50 12.04 -9.42 20.77
N VAL A 51 11.10 -9.70 21.68
CA VAL A 51 11.16 -9.57 23.13
C VAL A 51 10.26 -10.67 23.69
N LYS A 52 10.89 -11.80 24.01
CA LYS A 52 10.40 -12.94 24.80
C LYS A 52 9.27 -13.79 24.19
N LEU A 53 9.68 -14.93 23.65
CA LEU A 53 8.83 -16.11 23.54
C LEU A 53 8.25 -16.46 24.93
N THR A 54 6.97 -16.83 24.99
CA THR A 54 6.40 -17.40 26.21
C THR A 54 7.09 -18.74 26.52
N MET A 55 7.18 -19.13 27.80
CA MET A 55 7.80 -20.42 28.17
C MET A 55 7.18 -21.61 27.42
N LEU A 56 5.86 -21.55 27.18
CA LEU A 56 5.14 -22.55 26.40
C LEU A 56 5.55 -22.57 24.93
N ASP A 57 5.78 -21.42 24.30
CA ASP A 57 6.22 -21.34 22.91
C ASP A 57 7.67 -21.82 22.76
N THR A 58 8.55 -21.50 23.73
CA THR A 58 9.92 -22.03 23.80
C THR A 58 9.94 -23.55 23.94
N LEU A 59 9.11 -24.11 24.83
CA LEU A 59 8.99 -25.56 24.98
C LEU A 59 8.48 -26.23 23.71
N LYS A 60 7.48 -25.66 23.04
CA LYS A 60 6.96 -26.17 21.76
C LYS A 60 8.02 -26.15 20.67
N MET A 61 8.83 -25.09 20.61
CA MET A 61 9.96 -25.02 19.67
C MET A 61 11.01 -26.08 20.00
N GLY A 62 11.38 -26.24 21.27
CA GLY A 62 12.33 -27.27 21.71
C GLY A 62 11.86 -28.69 21.37
N LEU A 63 10.59 -29.01 21.66
CA LEU A 63 9.99 -30.30 21.31
C LEU A 63 9.97 -30.54 19.80
N PHE A 64 9.68 -29.49 19.02
CA PHE A 64 9.70 -29.56 17.56
C PHE A 64 11.11 -29.88 17.04
N LEU A 65 12.14 -29.19 17.54
CA LEU A 65 13.53 -29.44 17.16
C LEU A 65 13.96 -30.85 17.52
N MET A 66 13.68 -31.29 18.75
CA MET A 66 14.02 -32.64 19.21
C MET A 66 13.35 -33.72 18.36
N ARG A 67 12.04 -33.58 18.08
CA ARG A 67 11.27 -34.56 17.28
C ARG A 67 11.84 -34.72 15.86
N HIS A 68 12.34 -33.64 15.28
CA HIS A 68 12.88 -33.62 13.92
C HIS A 68 14.41 -33.73 13.87
N ARG A 69 15.06 -34.07 15.00
CA ARG A 69 16.52 -34.17 15.13
C ARG A 69 17.26 -32.91 14.63
N LYS A 70 16.69 -31.74 14.92
CA LYS A 70 17.23 -30.43 14.54
C LYS A 70 17.89 -29.76 15.73
N ASN A 71 18.89 -28.92 15.45
CA ASN A 71 19.59 -28.13 16.45
C ASN A 71 19.13 -26.67 16.45
N TYR A 72 19.71 -25.87 17.35
CA TYR A 72 19.42 -24.44 17.41
C TYR A 72 19.78 -23.70 16.11
N GLY A 73 20.87 -24.09 15.44
CA GLY A 73 21.27 -23.55 14.14
C GLY A 73 20.21 -23.78 13.05
N ASP A 74 19.57 -24.95 13.02
CA ASP A 74 18.44 -25.22 12.14
C ASP A 74 17.25 -24.29 12.44
N ALA A 75 16.98 -24.01 13.73
CA ALA A 75 15.93 -23.09 14.14
C ALA A 75 16.20 -21.67 13.64
N VAL A 76 17.46 -21.21 13.78
CA VAL A 76 17.91 -19.92 13.25
C VAL A 76 17.80 -19.89 11.73
N ARG A 77 18.18 -20.98 11.02
CA ARG A 77 18.02 -21.06 9.57
C ARG A 77 16.56 -20.96 9.15
N LEU A 78 15.66 -21.72 9.79
CA LEU A 78 14.22 -21.67 9.52
C LEU A 78 13.68 -20.26 9.76
N PHE A 79 14.06 -19.63 10.86
CA PHE A 79 13.68 -18.25 11.15
C PHE A 79 14.20 -17.29 10.07
N SER A 80 15.50 -17.31 9.77
CA SER A 80 16.11 -16.43 8.77
C SER A 80 15.57 -16.66 7.36
N THR A 81 15.13 -17.88 7.03
CA THR A 81 14.58 -18.21 5.70
C THR A 81 13.15 -17.71 5.53
N TYR A 82 12.31 -17.96 6.53
CA TYR A 82 10.86 -17.76 6.43
C TYR A 82 10.37 -16.45 7.04
N VAL A 83 11.12 -15.88 8.00
CA VAL A 83 10.74 -14.67 8.73
C VAL A 83 11.79 -13.57 8.58
N GLY A 84 13.07 -13.93 8.73
CA GLY A 84 14.16 -13.02 8.45
C GLY A 84 14.15 -12.61 6.99
N ASN A 85 14.30 -11.32 6.75
CA ASN A 85 14.49 -10.76 5.40
C ASN A 85 15.80 -9.94 5.34
N TRP A 86 16.73 -10.24 6.24
CA TRP A 86 18.03 -9.58 6.32
C TRP A 86 18.99 -10.25 5.34
N GLY A 87 19.39 -9.52 4.28
CA GLY A 87 20.39 -9.98 3.30
C GLY A 87 19.86 -10.83 2.13
N SER A 88 18.55 -11.02 2.02
CA SER A 88 17.90 -11.74 0.90
C SER A 88 17.43 -10.80 -0.23
N LYS A 89 17.08 -11.37 -1.39
CA LYS A 89 16.46 -10.65 -2.51
C LYS A 89 15.23 -9.85 -2.04
N GLU A 90 14.95 -8.73 -2.71
CA GLU A 90 13.81 -7.85 -2.39
C GLU A 90 12.52 -8.64 -2.17
N ALA A 91 11.92 -8.48 -0.99
CA ALA A 91 10.65 -9.09 -0.68
C ALA A 91 9.54 -8.45 -1.53
N VAL A 92 8.80 -9.29 -2.25
CA VAL A 92 7.58 -8.93 -2.98
C VAL A 92 6.41 -9.57 -2.26
N TRP A 93 5.46 -8.76 -1.83
CA TRP A 93 4.21 -9.21 -1.24
C TRP A 93 3.10 -9.01 -2.25
N ARG A 94 2.33 -10.06 -2.52
CA ARG A 94 1.14 -10.01 -3.37
C ARG A 94 -0.07 -10.38 -2.52
N PHE A 95 -1.06 -9.51 -2.52
CA PHE A 95 -2.32 -9.69 -1.82
C PHE A 95 -3.43 -9.79 -2.84
N GLU A 96 -4.25 -10.83 -2.72
CA GLU A 96 -5.40 -11.07 -3.59
C GLU A 96 -6.67 -11.01 -2.76
N GLY A 97 -7.59 -10.14 -3.16
CA GLY A 97 -8.96 -10.10 -2.66
C GLY A 97 -9.84 -10.99 -3.51
N LEU A 98 -10.49 -11.96 -2.89
CA LEU A 98 -11.36 -12.93 -3.57
C LEU A 98 -12.84 -12.60 -3.33
N ILE A 99 -13.66 -12.68 -4.39
CA ILE A 99 -15.12 -12.70 -4.33
C ILE A 99 -15.55 -14.01 -5.00
N ASP A 100 -16.32 -14.84 -4.31
CA ASP A 100 -16.77 -16.16 -4.83
C ASP A 100 -15.64 -17.04 -5.39
N ASN A 101 -14.49 -17.06 -4.68
CA ASN A 101 -13.24 -17.72 -5.07
C ASN A 101 -12.56 -17.18 -6.34
N GLU A 102 -13.04 -16.08 -6.92
CA GLU A 102 -12.40 -15.40 -8.04
C GLU A 102 -11.64 -14.16 -7.57
N VAL A 103 -10.50 -13.86 -8.21
CA VAL A 103 -9.66 -12.71 -7.85
C VAL A 103 -10.31 -11.42 -8.31
N ALA A 104 -10.86 -10.66 -7.35
CA ALA A 104 -11.51 -9.37 -7.59
C ALA A 104 -10.56 -8.18 -7.45
N ALA A 105 -9.48 -8.32 -6.65
CA ALA A 105 -8.50 -7.28 -6.44
C ALA A 105 -7.09 -7.85 -6.22
N VAL A 106 -6.07 -7.13 -6.67
CA VAL A 106 -4.66 -7.49 -6.44
C VAL A 106 -3.89 -6.26 -6.01
N GLU A 107 -3.12 -6.39 -4.93
CA GLU A 107 -2.17 -5.36 -4.46
C GLU A 107 -0.77 -5.96 -4.34
N VAL A 108 0.24 -5.28 -4.87
CA VAL A 108 1.64 -5.73 -4.80
C VAL A 108 2.49 -4.71 -4.05
N LEU A 109 3.12 -5.13 -2.95
CA LEU A 109 4.09 -4.33 -2.20
C LEU A 109 5.50 -4.83 -2.47
N ARG A 110 6.39 -3.92 -2.92
CA ARG A 110 7.81 -4.21 -3.17
C ARG A 110 8.69 -3.11 -2.61
N ALA A 111 9.87 -3.49 -2.11
CA ALA A 111 10.94 -2.56 -1.81
C ALA A 111 11.51 -1.89 -3.08
N GLY A 112 12.26 -0.81 -2.95
CA GLY A 112 13.08 -0.27 -4.06
C GLY A 112 12.36 0.42 -5.23
N ILE A 113 11.03 0.33 -5.37
CA ILE A 113 10.33 1.05 -6.46
C ILE A 113 10.29 2.56 -6.16
N LYS A 114 10.76 3.35 -7.13
CA LYS A 114 10.68 4.82 -7.11
C LYS A 114 9.21 5.26 -7.05
N PRO A 115 8.84 6.17 -6.13
CA PRO A 115 7.50 6.73 -6.10
C PRO A 115 7.24 7.65 -7.31
N ASP A 116 6.01 7.64 -7.78
CA ASP A 116 5.48 8.52 -8.82
C ASP A 116 4.27 9.31 -8.30
N LEU A 117 4.03 10.48 -8.90
CA LEU A 117 2.85 11.28 -8.62
C LEU A 117 1.74 10.96 -9.63
N ARG A 118 0.61 10.42 -9.13
CA ARG A 118 -0.60 10.14 -9.90
C ARG A 118 -1.62 11.27 -9.69
N LEU A 119 -2.17 11.78 -10.80
CA LEU A 119 -3.26 12.76 -10.79
C LEU A 119 -4.58 12.07 -11.16
N LEU A 120 -5.63 12.30 -10.36
CA LEU A 120 -6.99 11.80 -10.62
C LEU A 120 -7.97 12.95 -10.51
N SER A 121 -8.71 13.24 -11.58
CA SER A 121 -9.72 14.30 -11.56
C SER A 121 -11.13 13.74 -11.47
N SER A 122 -12.04 14.50 -10.85
CA SER A 122 -13.48 14.18 -10.90
C SER A 122 -14.09 14.34 -12.29
N SER A 123 -13.57 15.28 -13.07
CA SER A 123 -13.93 15.49 -14.48
C SER A 123 -12.77 16.17 -15.20
N THR A 124 -12.55 15.82 -16.46
CA THR A 124 -11.65 16.56 -17.37
C THR A 124 -12.42 17.43 -18.36
N ASP A 125 -13.74 17.36 -18.35
CA ASP A 125 -14.63 18.12 -19.23
C ASP A 125 -15.50 19.04 -18.37
N LEU A 126 -15.30 20.34 -18.50
CA LEU A 126 -15.95 21.37 -17.68
C LEU A 126 -16.88 22.24 -18.52
N SER A 127 -18.05 22.54 -17.99
CA SER A 127 -19.14 23.25 -18.66
C SER A 127 -19.14 24.76 -18.36
N LEU A 128 -19.39 25.57 -19.38
CA LEU A 128 -19.71 26.99 -19.24
C LEU A 128 -21.22 27.25 -19.15
N GLY A 129 -22.05 26.21 -19.30
CA GLY A 129 -23.51 26.32 -19.26
C GLY A 129 -24.12 26.44 -17.86
N LEU A 130 -23.29 26.46 -16.80
CA LEU A 130 -23.76 26.67 -15.43
C LEU A 130 -23.97 28.16 -15.14
N SER A 131 -24.79 28.47 -14.13
CA SER A 131 -25.10 29.86 -13.74
C SER A 131 -23.90 30.63 -13.16
N THR A 132 -22.82 29.94 -12.78
CA THR A 132 -21.60 30.53 -12.22
C THR A 132 -20.35 29.98 -12.92
N TYR A 133 -19.65 29.04 -12.31
CA TYR A 133 -18.50 28.34 -12.85
C TYR A 133 -18.63 26.85 -12.57
N ASP A 134 -18.04 26.04 -13.43
CA ASP A 134 -17.87 24.61 -13.19
C ASP A 134 -16.50 24.37 -12.55
N MET A 135 -16.39 23.30 -11.75
CA MET A 135 -15.22 23.01 -10.94
C MET A 135 -14.89 21.52 -10.94
N ALA A 136 -13.61 21.19 -11.10
CA ALA A 136 -13.11 19.84 -10.91
C ALA A 136 -12.18 19.77 -9.70
N VAL A 137 -12.25 18.63 -9.00
CA VAL A 137 -11.29 18.27 -7.97
C VAL A 137 -10.20 17.40 -8.58
N VAL A 138 -8.94 17.77 -8.40
CA VAL A 138 -7.78 16.99 -8.81
C VAL A 138 -7.09 16.44 -7.56
N ARG A 139 -7.12 15.13 -7.41
CA ARG A 139 -6.45 14.40 -6.33
C ARG A 139 -5.03 14.05 -6.77
N LEU A 140 -4.07 14.46 -5.97
CA LEU A 140 -2.66 14.12 -6.10
C LEU A 140 -2.39 12.93 -5.19
N GLN A 141 -1.80 11.87 -5.73
CA GLN A 141 -1.47 10.67 -4.98
C GLN A 141 -0.04 10.21 -5.27
N VAL A 142 0.80 10.15 -4.24
CA VAL A 142 2.13 9.56 -4.33
C VAL A 142 1.96 8.05 -4.24
N VAL A 143 2.25 7.34 -5.33
CA VAL A 143 2.06 5.90 -5.46
C VAL A 143 3.33 5.22 -5.95
N LYS A 144 3.41 3.90 -5.84
CA LYS A 144 4.41 3.11 -6.57
C LYS A 144 3.73 2.37 -7.70
N LYS A 145 4.49 2.04 -8.74
CA LYS A 145 4.00 1.23 -9.85
C LYS A 145 3.37 -0.08 -9.35
N GLY A 146 2.10 -0.29 -9.70
CA GLY A 146 1.33 -1.48 -9.30
C GLY A 146 0.71 -1.43 -7.91
N GLN A 147 0.82 -0.30 -7.19
CA GLN A 147 0.08 -0.06 -5.94
C GLN A 147 -1.17 0.76 -6.21
N GLN A 148 -2.27 0.37 -5.58
CA GLN A 148 -3.53 1.09 -5.66
C GLN A 148 -3.58 2.23 -4.64
N LEU A 149 -3.04 2.00 -3.45
CA LEU A 149 -3.09 2.94 -2.34
C LEU A 149 -1.92 3.92 -2.38
N PRO A 150 -2.14 5.18 -1.97
CA PRO A 150 -1.06 6.14 -1.81
C PRO A 150 -0.11 5.71 -0.68
N LEU A 151 1.14 6.17 -0.79
CA LEU A 151 2.16 5.94 0.21
C LEU A 151 1.87 6.77 1.46
N SER A 152 1.36 6.12 2.51
CA SER A 152 0.94 6.78 3.76
C SER A 152 2.05 7.52 4.52
N TYR A 153 3.32 7.33 4.14
CA TYR A 153 4.48 8.03 4.70
C TYR A 153 4.98 9.18 3.83
N ALA A 154 4.41 9.38 2.64
CA ALA A 154 4.91 10.36 1.68
C ALA A 154 4.34 11.76 1.99
N ASN A 155 5.23 12.69 2.32
CA ASN A 155 4.90 14.12 2.41
C ASN A 155 5.78 14.89 1.42
N ILE A 156 5.23 15.14 0.24
CA ILE A 156 5.94 15.71 -0.91
C ILE A 156 5.38 17.10 -1.19
N ALA A 157 6.23 18.12 -1.12
CA ALA A 157 5.88 19.47 -1.55
C ALA A 157 5.70 19.53 -3.07
N PHE A 158 4.74 20.31 -3.52
CA PHE A 158 4.45 20.53 -4.93
C PHE A 158 4.02 21.97 -5.21
N ALA A 159 4.20 22.39 -6.46
CA ALA A 159 3.64 23.62 -7.01
C ALA A 159 2.73 23.29 -8.19
N VAL A 160 1.72 24.12 -8.45
CA VAL A 160 0.74 23.93 -9.52
C VAL A 160 0.76 25.12 -10.45
N SER A 161 0.84 24.85 -11.75
CA SER A 161 0.66 25.83 -12.81
C SER A 161 -0.47 25.40 -13.74
N ILE A 162 -1.12 26.38 -14.36
CA ILE A 162 -2.21 26.15 -15.32
C ILE A 162 -1.91 26.95 -16.58
N ASP A 163 -2.00 26.27 -17.73
CA ASP A 163 -2.06 26.88 -19.05
C ASP A 163 -3.48 26.73 -19.62
N GLY A 164 -4.01 27.76 -20.28
CA GLY A 164 -5.37 27.77 -20.84
C GLY A 164 -6.48 28.30 -19.91
N PRO A 165 -7.76 28.10 -20.27
CA PRO A 165 -8.89 28.80 -19.66
C PRO A 165 -9.40 28.14 -18.36
N LEU A 166 -8.51 27.90 -17.41
CA LEU A 166 -8.84 27.48 -16.04
C LEU A 166 -8.13 28.37 -15.03
N ALA A 167 -8.70 28.44 -13.83
CA ALA A 167 -8.07 29.06 -12.67
C ALA A 167 -8.00 28.09 -11.50
N LEU A 168 -6.95 28.22 -10.69
CA LEU A 168 -6.80 27.46 -9.46
C LEU A 168 -7.66 28.11 -8.35
N SER A 169 -8.40 27.28 -7.61
CA SER A 169 -9.19 27.68 -6.43
C SER A 169 -8.52 27.25 -5.11
N SER A 170 -7.35 26.62 -5.20
CA SER A 170 -6.50 26.19 -4.09
C SER A 170 -5.21 27.02 -4.07
N PRO A 171 -4.42 26.98 -2.98
CA PRO A 171 -3.04 27.46 -3.02
C PRO A 171 -2.27 26.82 -4.18
N ASP A 172 -1.42 27.62 -4.84
CA ASP A 172 -0.55 27.18 -5.93
C ASP A 172 0.62 26.32 -5.43
N THR A 173 0.98 26.43 -4.15
CA THR A 173 1.97 25.57 -3.50
C THR A 173 1.39 24.91 -2.26
N ASP A 174 1.60 23.61 -2.11
CA ASP A 174 1.18 22.83 -0.93
C ASP A 174 2.03 21.53 -0.84
N CYS A 175 1.66 20.60 0.04
CA CYS A 175 2.30 19.31 0.19
C CYS A 175 1.29 18.17 0.35
N THR A 176 1.68 16.97 -0.06
CA THR A 176 0.90 15.77 0.26
C THR A 176 1.00 15.46 1.74
N ILE A 177 -0.10 14.99 2.35
CA ILE A 177 -0.13 14.48 3.70
C ILE A 177 -0.58 13.03 3.63
N GLY A 178 0.26 12.10 4.10
CA GLY A 178 -0.02 10.67 3.98
C GLY A 178 -0.12 10.20 2.51
N GLY A 179 0.67 10.83 1.64
CA GLY A 179 0.75 10.53 0.21
C GLY A 179 -0.41 11.05 -0.61
N SER A 180 -1.29 11.88 -0.05
CA SER A 180 -2.42 12.48 -0.78
C SER A 180 -2.50 13.99 -0.59
N ALA A 181 -2.91 14.70 -1.64
CA ALA A 181 -3.34 16.09 -1.57
C ALA A 181 -4.49 16.31 -2.57
N VAL A 182 -5.14 17.47 -2.48
CA VAL A 182 -6.24 17.84 -3.36
C VAL A 182 -6.07 19.29 -3.78
N VAL A 183 -6.25 19.55 -5.07
CA VAL A 183 -6.36 20.90 -5.62
C VAL A 183 -7.65 21.03 -6.42
N TYR A 184 -8.20 22.23 -6.47
CA TYR A 184 -9.44 22.51 -7.19
C TYR A 184 -9.18 23.47 -8.34
N VAL A 185 -9.74 23.16 -9.51
CA VAL A 185 -9.68 24.01 -10.70
C VAL A 185 -11.09 24.40 -11.12
N ARG A 186 -11.27 25.63 -11.57
CA ARG A 186 -12.56 26.16 -12.02
C ARG A 186 -12.48 26.83 -13.38
N THR A 187 -13.61 26.92 -14.06
CA THR A 187 -13.74 27.68 -15.31
C THR A 187 -13.61 29.19 -15.08
N VAL A 188 -13.20 29.90 -16.13
CA VAL A 188 -13.05 31.37 -16.15
C VAL A 188 -13.92 32.06 -17.22
N GLY A 189 -14.97 31.37 -17.71
CA GLY A 189 -15.89 31.92 -18.70
C GLY A 189 -15.39 31.88 -20.15
N LYS A 190 -14.28 31.19 -20.44
CA LYS A 190 -13.73 31.01 -21.79
C LYS A 190 -13.65 29.52 -22.12
N ALA A 191 -14.08 29.15 -23.33
CA ALA A 191 -13.95 27.78 -23.83
C ALA A 191 -12.53 27.53 -24.34
N GLY A 192 -12.09 26.27 -24.33
CA GLY A 192 -10.78 25.88 -24.86
C GLY A 192 -10.15 24.73 -24.10
N LYS A 193 -8.92 24.40 -24.50
CA LYS A 193 -8.12 23.37 -23.82
C LYS A 193 -7.26 24.01 -22.74
N ALA A 194 -7.19 23.38 -21.58
CA ALA A 194 -6.32 23.77 -20.49
C ALA A 194 -5.45 22.59 -20.05
N THR A 195 -4.29 22.89 -19.49
CA THR A 195 -3.39 21.89 -18.91
C THR A 195 -3.00 22.34 -17.52
N LEU A 196 -3.28 21.49 -16.52
CA LEU A 196 -2.76 21.64 -15.17
C LEU A 196 -1.45 20.86 -15.08
N THR A 197 -0.39 21.50 -14.59
CA THR A 197 0.91 20.87 -14.35
C THR A 197 1.20 20.93 -12.86
N VAL A 198 1.53 19.78 -12.27
CA VAL A 198 2.02 19.68 -10.90
C VAL A 198 3.52 19.44 -10.94
N HIS A 199 4.27 20.37 -10.35
CA HIS A 199 5.72 20.34 -10.22
C HIS A 199 6.11 19.79 -8.86
N SER A 200 6.98 18.79 -8.82
CA SER A 200 7.46 18.19 -7.57
C SER A 200 8.86 17.63 -7.73
N ASN A 201 9.48 17.22 -6.63
CA ASN A 201 10.77 16.50 -6.68
C ASN A 201 10.66 15.09 -7.31
N LEU A 202 9.45 14.59 -7.58
CA LEU A 202 9.20 13.34 -8.29
C LEU A 202 9.21 13.53 -9.82
N GLY A 203 9.15 14.77 -10.27
CA GLY A 203 8.98 15.17 -11.66
C GLY A 203 7.69 15.97 -11.87
N ASP A 204 7.53 16.46 -13.09
CA ASP A 204 6.34 17.18 -13.53
C ASP A 204 5.29 16.20 -14.04
N THR A 205 4.07 16.31 -13.52
CA THR A 205 2.92 15.52 -13.98
C THR A 205 1.82 16.45 -14.46
N THR A 206 1.29 16.17 -15.65
CA THR A 206 0.27 17.01 -16.29
C THR A 206 -1.10 16.34 -16.34
N LEU A 207 -2.16 17.13 -16.33
CA LEU A 207 -3.53 16.71 -16.60
C LEU A 207 -4.21 17.70 -17.54
N SER A 208 -4.76 17.20 -18.65
CA SER A 208 -5.45 18.02 -19.65
C SER A 208 -6.95 18.11 -19.38
N PHE A 209 -7.52 19.28 -19.66
CA PHE A 209 -8.93 19.60 -19.52
C PHE A 209 -9.48 20.20 -20.81
N THR A 210 -10.78 20.00 -21.03
CA THR A 210 -11.57 20.66 -22.06
C THR A 210 -12.66 21.48 -21.40
N VAL A 211 -12.70 22.77 -21.69
CA VAL A 211 -13.75 23.69 -21.24
C VAL A 211 -14.66 24.00 -22.42
N ARG A 212 -15.97 23.77 -22.25
CA ARG A 212 -16.98 23.91 -23.30
C ARG A 212 -18.24 24.61 -22.80
#